data_AF-A0A8T1JUR7-F1
#
_entry.id   AF-A0A8T1JUR7-F1
#
_cell.length_a   1.000
_cell.length_b   1.000
_cell.length_c   1.000
_cell.angle_alpha   90.00
_cell.angle_beta   90.00
_cell.angle_gamma   90.00
#
_symmetry.space_group_name_H-M   'P 1'
#
loop_
_entity.id
_entity.type
_entity.pdbx_description
1 polymer ?
#
loop_
_entity_poly.entity_id
_entity_poly.type
_entity_poly.pdbx_seq_one_letter_code
_entity_poly.pdbx_strand_id
1 'polypeptide(L)'
;MQKCAANIGAVIEGEMGNVFGVMWDGWSHSSVHYVAIYAVYTVAGKRVERVLALSPILEGSQDAEVHIDMFKRVLECTTRTSRWWPF
;
A
#
# COMPACT_ATOMS: atom_id res chain seq x y z
N MET A 1 15.33 6.65 7.20
CA MET A 1 13.96 6.55 6.63
C MET A 1 12.96 5.93 7.61
N GLN A 2 13.32 4.91 8.39
CA GLN A 2 12.43 4.26 9.37
C GLN A 2 11.62 5.20 10.29
N LYS A 3 12.23 6.25 10.85
CA LYS A 3 11.52 7.21 11.72
C LYS A 3 10.44 8.01 10.96
N CYS A 4 10.68 8.30 9.68
CA CYS A 4 9.71 8.97 8.82
C CYS A 4 8.53 8.04 8.50
N ALA A 5 8.81 6.78 8.14
CA ALA A 5 7.79 5.77 7.87
C ALA A 5 6.90 5.49 9.10
N ALA A 6 7.49 5.38 10.29
CA ALA A 6 6.73 5.19 11.53
C ALA A 6 5.82 6.38 11.86
N ASN A 7 6.31 7.61 11.68
CA ASN A 7 5.51 8.82 11.90
C ASN A 7 4.35 8.92 10.91
N ILE A 8 4.59 8.60 9.63
CA ILE A 8 3.55 8.60 8.60
C ILE A 8 2.50 7.51 8.89
N GLY A 9 2.94 6.31 9.28
CA GLY A 9 2.05 5.22 9.67
C GLY A 9 1.11 5.60 10.81
N ALA A 10 1.62 6.24 11.86
CA ALA A 10 0.81 6.70 12.99
C ALA A 10 -0.22 7.78 12.60
N VAL A 11 0.13 8.67 11.66
CA VAL A 11 -0.81 9.66 11.12
C VAL A 11 -1.92 8.98 10.32
N ILE A 12 -1.56 8.04 9.43
CA ILE A 12 -2.55 7.31 8.63
C ILE A 12 -3.47 6.48 9.54
N GLU A 13 -2.93 5.82 10.56
CA GLU A 13 -3.72 5.07 11.54
C GLU A 13 -4.73 5.96 12.28
N GLY A 14 -4.29 7.14 12.76
CA GLY A 14 -5.16 8.10 13.41
C GLY A 14 -6.26 8.66 12.49
N GLU A 15 -5.98 8.83 11.20
CA GLU A 15 -6.94 9.31 10.21
C GLU A 15 -7.93 8.25 9.73
N MET A 16 -7.45 7.02 9.52
CA MET A 16 -8.16 5.95 8.83
C MET A 16 -9.25 5.29 9.67
N GLY A 17 -9.07 5.28 11.01
CA GLY A 17 -9.96 4.56 11.92
C GLY A 17 -9.91 3.04 11.71
N ASN A 18 -10.93 2.32 12.21
CA ASN A 18 -10.93 0.85 12.23
C ASN A 18 -11.36 0.18 10.92
N VAL A 19 -11.92 0.93 9.95
CA VAL A 19 -12.46 0.37 8.72
C VAL A 19 -12.05 1.22 7.52
N PHE A 20 -11.41 0.58 6.54
CA PHE A 20 -10.99 1.18 5.29
C PHE A 20 -11.14 0.19 4.15
N GLY A 21 -11.33 0.70 2.93
CA GLY A 21 -11.21 -0.07 1.71
C GLY A 21 -9.77 -0.09 1.21
N VAL A 22 -9.43 -1.07 0.39
CA VAL A 22 -8.14 -1.12 -0.30
C VAL A 22 -8.38 -0.97 -1.80
N MET A 23 -7.64 -0.08 -2.43
CA MET A 23 -7.69 0.14 -3.88
C MET A 23 -6.35 -0.23 -4.52
N TRP A 24 -6.44 -0.84 -5.69
CA TRP A 24 -5.31 -1.24 -6.51
C TRP A 24 -5.25 -0.37 -7.76
N ASP A 25 -4.05 0.10 -8.10
CA ASP A 25 -3.78 0.76 -9.37
C ASP A 25 -2.49 0.19 -9.97
N GLY A 26 -2.52 -0.03 -11.27
CA GLY A 26 -1.42 -0.63 -12.04
C GLY A 26 -1.17 0.17 -13.30
N TRP A 27 0.05 0.65 -13.49
CA TRP A 27 0.44 1.38 -14.70
C TRP A 27 1.81 0.95 -15.21
N SER A 28 2.03 1.08 -16.52
CA SER A 28 3.32 0.82 -17.12
C SER A 28 3.97 2.12 -17.57
N HIS A 29 5.27 2.25 -17.31
CA HIS A 29 6.10 3.31 -17.90
C HIS A 29 7.35 2.68 -18.49
N SER A 30 7.53 2.83 -19.81
CA SER A 30 8.57 2.11 -20.57
C SER A 30 8.45 0.59 -20.36
N SER A 31 9.54 -0.10 -20.03
CA SER A 31 9.58 -1.54 -19.79
C SER A 31 9.18 -1.98 -18.38
N VAL A 32 8.77 -1.06 -17.49
CA VAL A 32 8.47 -1.38 -16.09
C VAL A 32 6.98 -1.23 -15.83
N HIS A 33 6.36 -2.28 -15.28
CA HIS A 33 5.01 -2.21 -14.72
C HIS A 33 5.10 -1.87 -13.23
N TYR A 34 4.28 -0.94 -12.78
CA TYR A 34 4.21 -0.48 -11.41
C TYR A 34 2.85 -0.84 -10.83
N VAL A 35 2.88 -1.28 -9.59
CA VAL A 35 1.67 -1.52 -8.82
C VAL A 35 1.68 -0.66 -7.58
N ALA A 36 0.61 0.11 -7.40
CA ALA A 36 0.32 0.86 -6.20
C ALA A 36 -0.87 0.25 -5.46
N ILE A 37 -0.77 0.23 -4.13
CA ILE A 37 -1.85 -0.16 -3.22
C ILE A 37 -2.18 1.04 -2.35
N TYR A 38 -3.46 1.36 -2.26
CA TYR A 38 -3.97 2.50 -1.51
C TYR A 38 -4.91 2.05 -0.39
N ALA A 39 -4.80 2.67 0.78
CA ALA A 39 -5.88 2.73 1.75
C ALA A 39 -6.87 3.79 1.30
N VAL A 40 -8.16 3.44 1.28
CA VAL A 40 -9.26 4.32 0.92
C VAL A 40 -10.25 4.38 2.06
N TYR A 41 -10.42 5.55 2.64
CA TYR A 41 -11.32 5.76 3.77
C TYR A 41 -12.02 7.12 3.66
N THR A 42 -12.93 7.41 4.58
CA THR A 42 -13.70 8.65 4.58
C THR A 42 -13.38 9.47 5.82
N VAL A 43 -12.93 10.70 5.65
CA VAL A 43 -12.71 11.67 6.73
C VAL A 43 -13.65 12.85 6.50
N ALA A 44 -14.50 13.15 7.48
CA ALA A 44 -15.47 14.25 7.41
C ALA A 44 -16.31 14.26 6.10
N GLY A 45 -16.75 13.07 5.65
CA GLY A 45 -17.55 12.91 4.44
C GLY A 45 -16.80 13.00 3.12
N LYS A 46 -15.46 13.13 3.15
CA LYS A 46 -14.61 13.15 1.95
C LYS A 46 -13.79 11.88 1.84
N ARG A 47 -13.73 11.31 0.63
CA ARG A 47 -12.84 10.20 0.30
C ARG A 47 -11.39 10.65 0.42
N VAL A 48 -10.60 9.86 1.13
CA VAL A 48 -9.14 10.01 1.27
C VAL A 48 -8.48 8.76 0.73
N GLU A 49 -7.42 8.94 -0.05
CA GLU A 49 -6.61 7.87 -0.65
C GLU A 49 -5.16 8.05 -0.21
N ARG A 50 -4.60 7.03 0.46
CA ARG A 50 -3.21 7.03 0.93
C ARG A 50 -2.46 5.86 0.32
N VAL A 51 -1.33 6.12 -0.33
CA VAL A 51 -0.44 5.07 -0.84
C VAL A 51 0.14 4.28 0.33
N LEU A 52 -0.11 2.98 0.37
CA LEU A 52 0.47 2.03 1.32
C LEU A 52 1.75 1.40 0.76
N ALA A 53 1.77 1.09 -0.53
CA ALA A 53 2.90 0.49 -1.20
C ALA A 53 2.94 0.92 -2.67
N LEU A 54 4.15 1.04 -3.21
CA LEU A 54 4.44 1.21 -4.62
C LEU A 54 5.62 0.31 -4.95
N SER A 55 5.43 -0.64 -5.86
CA SER A 55 6.51 -1.53 -6.28
C SER A 55 6.56 -1.63 -7.80
N PRO A 56 7.76 -1.59 -8.41
CA PRO A 56 7.94 -2.08 -9.75
C PRO A 56 7.83 -3.61 -9.77
N ILE A 57 7.21 -4.16 -10.81
CA ILE A 57 7.32 -5.55 -11.22
C ILE A 57 8.43 -5.58 -12.26
N LEU A 58 9.65 -5.88 -11.79
CA LEU A 58 10.88 -5.76 -12.57
C LEU A 58 11.04 -6.92 -13.58
N GLU A 59 10.69 -8.14 -13.18
CA GLU A 59 10.75 -9.33 -14.03
C GLU A 59 9.68 -10.35 -13.58
N GLY A 60 9.01 -10.99 -14.53
CA GLY A 60 8.03 -12.05 -14.25
C GLY A 60 6.69 -11.87 -14.97
N SER A 61 5.76 -12.75 -14.63
CA SER A 61 4.37 -12.69 -15.10
C SER A 61 3.61 -11.54 -14.42
N GLN A 62 2.71 -10.89 -15.16
CA GLN A 62 1.75 -9.90 -14.63
C GLN A 62 0.38 -10.56 -14.39
N ASP A 63 0.34 -11.88 -14.25
CA ASP A 63 -0.90 -12.60 -14.03
C ASP A 63 -1.47 -12.30 -12.64
N ALA A 64 -2.73 -12.70 -12.45
CA ALA A 64 -3.48 -12.42 -11.23
C ALA A 64 -2.77 -12.98 -9.98
N GLU A 65 -2.07 -14.10 -10.10
CA GLU A 65 -1.38 -14.78 -9.01
C GLU A 65 -0.23 -13.93 -8.44
N VAL A 66 0.53 -13.25 -9.30
CA VAL A 66 1.62 -12.37 -8.88
C VAL A 66 1.07 -11.15 -8.14
N HIS A 67 -0.04 -10.60 -8.63
CA HIS A 67 -0.75 -9.50 -7.99
C HIS A 67 -1.32 -9.89 -6.62
N ILE A 68 -1.92 -11.09 -6.51
CA ILE A 68 -2.45 -11.62 -5.25
C ILE A 68 -1.32 -11.83 -4.23
N ASP A 69 -0.17 -12.37 -4.64
CA ASP A 69 0.97 -12.57 -3.74
C ASP A 69 1.53 -11.23 -3.23
N MET A 70 1.69 -10.25 -4.13
CA MET A 70 2.09 -8.89 -3.74
C MET A 70 1.10 -8.28 -2.74
N PHE A 71 -0.20 -8.44 -2.97
CA PHE A 71 -1.25 -7.93 -2.09
C PHE A 71 -1.16 -8.55 -0.68
N LYS A 72 -1.00 -9.87 -0.60
CA LYS A 72 -0.82 -10.57 0.68
C LYS A 72 0.41 -10.06 1.43
N ARG A 73 1.55 -9.89 0.75
CA ARG A 73 2.79 -9.38 1.37
C ARG A 73 2.63 -7.97 1.92
N VAL A 74 1.98 -7.08 1.18
CA VAL A 74 1.72 -5.70 1.64
C VAL A 74 0.80 -5.74 2.85
N LEU A 75 -0.28 -6.53 2.81
CA LEU A 75 -1.18 -6.66 3.94
C LEU A 75 -0.51 -7.30 5.18
N GLU A 76 0.32 -8.32 5.00
CA GLU A 76 1.11 -8.93 6.08
C GLU A 76 2.06 -7.93 6.72
N CYS A 77 2.73 -7.07 5.94
CA CYS A 77 3.53 -5.99 6.48
C CYS A 77 2.68 -4.94 7.24
N THR A 78 1.44 -4.68 6.80
CA THR A 78 0.55 -3.75 7.53
C THR A 78 -0.08 -4.38 8.78
N THR A 79 -0.25 -5.71 8.84
CA THR A 79 -0.90 -6.43 9.96
C THR A 79 0.08 -6.99 11.00
N ARG A 80 1.30 -7.36 10.59
CA ARG A 80 2.28 -8.03 11.48
C ARG A 80 3.12 -7.07 12.31
N THR A 81 3.10 -5.77 12.04
CA THR A 81 4.05 -4.86 12.67
C THR A 81 3.43 -3.57 13.20
N SER A 82 3.40 -3.45 14.53
CA SER A 82 3.57 -2.18 15.26
C SER A 82 4.97 -1.55 15.05
N ARG A 83 5.63 -1.85 13.93
CA ARG A 83 7.02 -1.51 13.60
C ARG A 83 7.21 -1.45 12.07
N TRP A 84 6.91 -0.29 11.50
CA TRP A 84 6.87 -0.03 10.06
C TRP A 84 8.22 -0.18 9.33
N TRP A 85 8.15 -0.93 8.21
CA TRP A 85 9.00 -1.11 7.00
C TRP A 85 10.56 -1.08 7.06
N PRO A 86 11.25 -2.08 6.44
CA PRO A 86 12.67 -2.01 6.10
C PRO A 86 12.84 -1.57 4.64
N PHE A 87 13.06 -0.28 4.44
CA PHE A 87 13.93 0.22 3.36
C PHE A 87 15.02 1.07 4.01
#